data_AF-A0A843LL08-F1
#
_entry.id   AF-A0A843LL08-F1
#
_cell.length_a   1.000
_cell.length_b   1.000
_cell.length_c   1.000
_cell.angle_alpha   90.00
_cell.angle_beta   90.00
_cell.angle_gamma   90.00
#
_symmetry.space_group_name_H-M   'P 1'
#
loop_
_entity.id
_entity.type
_entity.pdbx_description
1 polymer ?
#
loop_
_entity_poly.entity_id
_entity_poly.type
_entity_poly.pdbx_seq_one_letter_code
_entity_poly.pdbx_strand_id
1 'polypeptide(L)'
;MNTGIIKTVPKETYAGLLFLLAGSLIFMGIITAEIFYPAGNTKANSEISDLGATRPPDSISYQSSTTLFNRTMILTGLLIIGGSLLLLRNKSERIFKLFPLLLGIGVLGV
;
A
#
# COMPACT_ATOMS: atom_id res chain seq x y z
N MET A 1 -46.03 4.33 -11.75
CA MET A 1 -45.05 4.26 -10.65
C MET A 1 -43.72 3.80 -11.24
N ASN A 2 -42.79 4.74 -11.46
CA ASN A 2 -41.48 4.43 -12.04
C ASN A 2 -40.55 4.02 -10.89
N THR A 3 -40.43 2.73 -10.63
CA THR A 3 -39.45 2.20 -9.68
C THR A 3 -38.06 2.40 -10.26
N GLY A 4 -37.44 3.53 -9.92
CA GLY A 4 -36.04 3.80 -10.21
C GLY A 4 -35.21 2.65 -9.65
N ILE A 5 -34.61 1.87 -10.54
CA ILE A 5 -33.69 0.79 -10.19
C ILE A 5 -32.51 1.44 -9.49
N ILE A 6 -32.47 1.34 -8.16
CA ILE A 6 -31.28 1.70 -7.39
C ILE A 6 -30.22 0.68 -7.79
N LYS A 7 -29.33 1.02 -8.72
CA LYS A 7 -28.16 0.21 -9.06
C LYS A 7 -27.24 0.20 -7.84
N THR A 8 -27.35 -0.84 -7.02
CA THR A 8 -26.41 -1.07 -5.93
C THR A 8 -25.09 -1.52 -6.52
N VAL A 9 -24.02 -0.77 -6.24
CA VAL A 9 -22.66 -1.14 -6.65
C VAL A 9 -22.25 -2.40 -5.88
N PRO A 10 -21.75 -3.44 -6.55
CA PRO A 10 -21.38 -4.69 -5.89
C PRO A 10 -20.12 -4.47 -5.03
N LYS A 11 -20.01 -5.18 -3.90
CA LYS A 11 -18.93 -5.00 -2.90
C LYS A 11 -17.53 -5.28 -3.48
N GLU A 12 -17.49 -6.10 -4.52
CA GLU A 12 -16.35 -6.48 -5.33
C GLU A 12 -15.77 -5.28 -6.07
N THR A 13 -16.61 -4.38 -6.57
CA THR A 13 -16.16 -3.14 -7.21
C THR A 13 -15.47 -2.23 -6.19
N TYR A 14 -15.98 -2.15 -4.96
CA TYR A 14 -15.32 -1.41 -3.88
C TYR A 14 -14.00 -2.06 -3.48
N ALA A 15 -13.93 -3.40 -3.42
CA ALA A 15 -12.66 -4.11 -3.17
C ALA A 15 -11.63 -3.82 -4.27
N GLY A 16 -12.04 -3.88 -5.54
CA GLY A 16 -11.18 -3.53 -6.68
C GLY A 16 -10.68 -2.08 -6.62
N LEU A 17 -11.55 -1.14 -6.25
CA LEU A 17 -11.16 0.27 -6.07
C LEU A 17 -10.15 0.44 -4.93
N LEU A 18 -10.34 -0.25 -3.80
CA LEU A 18 -9.40 -0.23 -2.68
C LEU A 18 -8.02 -0.77 -3.09
N PHE A 19 -7.97 -1.84 -3.88
CA PHE A 19 -6.71 -2.37 -4.39
C PHE A 19 -6.03 -1.45 -5.40
N LEU A 20 -6.80 -0.77 -6.26
CA LEU A 20 -6.27 0.23 -7.19
C LEU A 20 -5.65 1.41 -6.43
N LEU A 21 -6.35 1.92 -5.41
CA LEU A 21 -5.88 2.99 -4.55
C LEU A 21 -4.63 2.56 -3.77
N ALA A 22 -4.62 1.34 -3.22
CA ALA A 22 -3.46 0.75 -2.56
C ALA A 22 -2.23 0.73 -3.48
N GLY A 23 -2.35 0.19 -4.70
CA GLY A 23 -1.24 0.16 -5.66
C GLY A 23 -0.74 1.55 -6.02
N SER A 24 -1.66 2.49 -6.22
CA SER A 24 -1.33 3.89 -6.54
C SER A 24 -0.61 4.59 -5.37
N LEU A 25 -1.04 4.33 -4.12
CA LEU A 25 -0.43 4.87 -2.90
C LEU A 25 0.98 4.34 -2.67
N ILE A 26 1.22 3.04 -2.89
CA ILE A 26 2.58 2.47 -2.83
C ILE A 26 3.49 3.16 -3.84
N PHE A 27 3.04 3.25 -5.09
CA PHE A 27 3.88 3.79 -6.16
C PHE A 27 4.22 5.27 -5.93
N MET A 28 3.21 6.07 -5.57
CA MET A 28 3.40 7.49 -5.28
C MET A 28 4.18 7.71 -3.98
N GLY A 29 3.95 6.87 -2.96
CA GLY A 29 4.63 6.94 -1.66
C GLY A 29 6.12 6.70 -1.79
N ILE A 30 6.54 5.68 -2.56
CA ILE A 30 7.94 5.38 -2.85
C ILE A 30 8.59 6.56 -3.58
N ILE A 31 8.03 7.01 -4.70
CA ILE A 31 8.59 8.12 -5.50
C ILE A 31 8.72 9.39 -4.65
N THR A 32 7.71 9.69 -3.83
CA THR A 32 7.74 10.88 -2.98
C THR A 32 8.82 10.75 -1.90
N ALA A 33 8.94 9.60 -1.25
CA ALA A 33 9.97 9.34 -0.26
C ALA A 33 11.38 9.46 -0.87
N GLU A 34 11.57 9.00 -2.10
CA GLU A 34 12.82 9.13 -2.86
C GLU A 34 13.15 10.61 -3.18
N ILE A 35 12.17 11.43 -3.54
CA ILE A 35 12.39 12.87 -3.81
C ILE A 35 12.89 13.60 -2.56
N PHE A 36 12.41 13.22 -1.39
CA PHE A 36 12.82 13.81 -0.11
C PHE A 36 14.10 13.18 0.48
N TYR A 37 14.70 12.19 -0.18
CA TYR A 37 15.98 11.60 0.22
C TYR A 37 17.13 12.45 -0.34
N PRO A 38 18.01 13.05 0.50
CA PRO A 38 18.98 14.03 0.01
C PRO A 38 20.09 13.44 -0.86
N ALA A 39 20.50 14.27 -1.83
CA ALA A 39 21.17 13.96 -3.09
C ALA A 39 22.67 13.60 -3.01
N GLY A 40 23.11 12.87 -1.98
CA GLY A 40 24.49 12.37 -1.87
C GLY A 40 24.72 11.02 -2.55
N ASN A 41 23.65 10.24 -2.75
CA ASN A 41 23.69 8.95 -3.41
C ASN A 41 23.03 9.08 -4.79
N THR A 42 23.79 8.79 -5.83
CA THR A 42 23.32 8.73 -7.22
C THR A 42 22.07 7.86 -7.28
N LYS A 43 21.05 8.30 -8.02
CA LYS A 43 19.73 7.66 -8.21
C LYS A 43 19.76 6.16 -8.60
N ALA A 44 20.93 5.61 -8.91
CA ALA A 44 21.16 4.22 -9.28
C ALA A 44 21.66 3.33 -8.12
N ASN A 45 22.02 3.91 -6.97
CA ASN A 45 22.65 3.18 -5.85
C ASN A 45 21.87 3.26 -4.53
N SER A 46 20.73 3.95 -4.52
CA SER A 46 19.81 3.98 -3.37
C SER A 46 18.80 2.84 -3.51
N GLU A 47 18.78 1.92 -2.56
CA GLU A 47 17.81 0.84 -2.55
C GLU A 47 16.50 1.31 -1.91
N ILE A 48 15.36 0.71 -2.27
CA ILE A 48 14.08 0.96 -1.56
C ILE A 48 14.22 0.67 -0.06
N SER A 49 15.11 -0.25 0.32
CA SER A 49 15.47 -0.54 1.71
C SER A 49 16.13 0.64 2.42
N ASP A 50 16.83 1.52 1.71
CA ASP A 50 17.48 2.70 2.29
C ASP A 50 16.48 3.80 2.68
N LEU A 51 15.25 3.74 2.15
CA LEU A 51 14.15 4.60 2.60
C LEU A 51 13.72 4.26 4.04
N GLY A 52 13.84 2.99 4.44
CA GLY A 52 13.55 2.53 5.80
C GLY A 52 14.68 2.84 6.78
N ALA A 53 15.94 2.61 6.39
CA ALA A 53 17.14 2.98 7.14
C ALA A 53 18.39 2.83 6.27
N THR A 54 19.37 3.72 6.40
CA THR A 54 20.65 3.63 5.67
C THR A 54 21.54 2.50 6.23
N ARG A 55 22.28 1.83 5.34
CA ARG A 55 23.19 0.73 5.70
C ARG A 55 24.27 1.14 6.73
N PRO A 56 24.67 0.23 7.66
CA PRO A 56 25.78 0.46 8.59
C PRO A 56 27.10 0.74 7.85
N PRO A 57 28.07 1.46 8.46
CA PRO A 57 28.16 1.83 9.87
C PRO A 57 27.53 3.19 10.24
N ASP A 58 27.27 4.06 9.26
CA ASP A 58 26.63 5.36 9.47
C ASP A 58 25.15 5.29 9.06
N SER A 59 24.33 4.66 9.89
CA SER A 59 22.88 4.56 9.70
C SER A 59 22.18 5.89 9.97
N ILE A 60 22.20 6.79 8.99
CA ILE A 60 21.54 8.10 9.07
C ILE A 60 20.11 7.96 8.52
N SER A 61 19.16 7.58 9.37
CA SER A 61 17.74 7.59 8.98
C SER A 61 17.29 9.02 8.69
N TYR A 62 17.10 9.35 7.41
CA TYR A 62 16.50 10.61 7.00
C TYR A 62 15.04 10.62 7.43
N GLN A 63 14.80 11.25 8.58
CA GLN A 63 13.54 11.18 9.33
C GLN A 63 12.31 11.55 8.49
N SER A 64 12.46 12.45 7.51
CA SER A 64 11.40 12.84 6.58
C SER A 64 11.05 11.74 5.56
N SER A 65 12.04 11.09 4.95
CA SER A 65 11.83 10.05 3.92
C SER A 65 11.30 8.75 4.55
N THR A 66 11.90 8.32 5.67
CA THR A 66 11.46 7.11 6.41
C THR A 66 10.05 7.27 6.97
N THR A 67 9.70 8.43 7.53
CA THR A 67 8.35 8.68 8.03
C THR A 67 7.32 8.63 6.91
N LEU A 68 7.65 9.17 5.72
CA LEU A 68 6.73 9.19 4.60
C LEU A 68 6.53 7.79 4.03
N PHE A 69 7.62 7.04 3.83
CA PHE A 69 7.57 5.66 3.38
C PHE A 69 6.71 4.80 4.32
N ASN A 70 7.01 4.77 5.63
CA ASN A 70 6.28 3.94 6.59
C ASN A 70 4.79 4.33 6.66
N ARG A 71 4.45 5.62 6.63
CA ARG A 71 3.04 6.06 6.61
C ARG A 71 2.30 5.58 5.37
N THR A 72 2.92 5.66 4.19
CA THR A 72 2.28 5.19 2.95
C THR A 72 2.13 3.67 2.91
N MET A 73 3.09 2.92 3.47
CA MET A 73 3.00 1.47 3.61
C MET A 73 1.88 1.08 4.58
N ILE A 74 1.81 1.70 5.77
CA ILE A 74 0.72 1.44 6.73
C ILE A 74 -0.64 1.71 6.11
N LEU A 75 -0.82 2.87 5.47
CA LEU A 75 -2.09 3.21 4.81
C LEU A 75 -2.45 2.20 3.72
N THR A 76 -1.47 1.79 2.92
CA THR A 76 -1.70 0.78 1.89
C THR A 76 -2.06 -0.57 2.47
N GLY A 77 -1.38 -1.02 3.52
CA GLY A 77 -1.69 -2.27 4.22
C GLY A 77 -3.15 -2.28 4.73
N LEU A 78 -3.62 -1.17 5.31
CA LEU A 78 -5.02 -1.02 5.72
C LEU A 78 -6.00 -1.12 4.55
N LEU A 79 -5.70 -0.49 3.41
CA LEU A 79 -6.55 -0.55 2.21
C LEU A 79 -6.63 -1.96 1.64
N ILE A 80 -5.51 -2.69 1.60
CA ILE A 80 -5.44 -4.07 1.12
C ILE A 80 -6.24 -4.99 2.04
N ILE A 81 -6.10 -4.85 3.36
CA ILE A 81 -6.89 -5.63 4.33
C ILE A 81 -8.37 -5.30 4.19
N GLY A 82 -8.74 -4.02 4.08
CA GLY A 82 -10.11 -3.58 3.85
C GLY A 82 -10.72 -4.19 2.59
N GLY A 83 -9.98 -4.18 1.47
CA GLY A 83 -10.39 -4.82 0.21
C GLY A 83 -10.57 -6.33 0.35
N SER A 84 -9.65 -7.00 1.04
CA SER A 84 -9.75 -8.45 1.30
C SER A 84 -10.93 -8.82 2.20
N LEU A 85 -11.23 -8.03 3.23
CA LEU A 85 -12.40 -8.23 4.11
C LEU A 85 -13.72 -8.13 3.33
N LEU A 86 -13.80 -7.25 2.33
CA LEU A 86 -14.96 -7.17 1.45
C LEU A 86 -15.10 -8.43 0.57
N LEU A 87 -13.98 -9.00 0.11
CA LEU A 87 -13.97 -10.25 -0.66
C LEU A 87 -14.28 -11.48 0.20
N LEU A 88 -13.91 -11.47 1.48
CA LEU A 88 -14.15 -12.59 2.42
C LEU A 88 -15.64 -12.90 2.60
N ARG A 89 -16.53 -11.92 2.40
CA ARG A 89 -17.99 -12.09 2.47
C ARG A 89 -18.60 -12.86 1.30
N ASN A 90 -17.85 -13.08 0.22
CA ASN A 90 -18.34 -13.77 -0.97
C ASN A 90 -17.97 -15.25 -0.98
N LYS A 91 -18.68 -16.07 -1.76
CA LYS A 91 -18.32 -17.48 -2.02
C LYS A 91 -17.13 -17.64 -3.00
N SER A 92 -16.28 -16.62 -3.16
CA SER A 92 -15.08 -16.70 -4.01
C SER A 92 -14.04 -17.68 -3.42
N GLU A 93 -13.17 -18.17 -4.29
CA GLU A 93 -12.06 -19.08 -3.98
C GLU A 93 -11.20 -18.55 -2.83
N ARG A 94 -10.77 -19.45 -1.94
CA ARG A 94 -10.09 -19.10 -0.68
C ARG A 94 -8.78 -18.33 -0.91
N ILE A 95 -8.09 -18.65 -2.00
CA ILE A 95 -6.80 -18.06 -2.39
C ILE A 95 -6.93 -16.56 -2.67
N PHE A 96 -7.99 -16.14 -3.37
CA PHE A 96 -8.23 -14.73 -3.74
C PHE A 96 -8.53 -13.83 -2.53
N LYS A 97 -8.76 -14.41 -1.36
CA LYS A 97 -9.00 -13.69 -0.10
C LYS A 97 -7.78 -13.73 0.80
N LEU A 98 -7.22 -14.93 0.99
CA LEU A 98 -6.09 -15.15 1.90
C LEU A 98 -4.83 -14.46 1.41
N PHE A 99 -4.53 -14.52 0.10
CA PHE A 99 -3.33 -13.93 -0.46
C PHE A 99 -3.25 -12.41 -0.23
N PRO A 100 -4.25 -11.59 -0.64
CA PRO A 100 -4.21 -10.16 -0.37
C PRO A 100 -4.29 -9.84 1.12
N LEU A 101 -4.98 -10.65 1.95
CA LEU A 101 -5.01 -10.43 3.39
C LEU A 101 -3.60 -10.55 4.01
N LEU A 102 -2.88 -11.62 3.68
CA LEU A 102 -1.51 -11.85 4.13
C LEU A 102 -0.56 -10.77 3.60
N LEU A 103 -0.72 -10.36 2.34
CA LEU A 103 0.04 -9.25 1.76
C LEU A 103 -0.19 -7.95 2.56
N GLY A 104 -1.44 -7.61 2.86
CA GLY A 104 -1.78 -6.42 3.62
C GLY A 104 -1.22 -6.43 5.04
N ILE A 105 -1.22 -7.59 5.71
CA ILE A 105 -0.57 -7.77 7.03
C ILE A 105 0.95 -7.58 6.93
N GLY A 106 1.60 -8.12 5.88
CA GLY A 106 3.03 -7.94 5.67
C GLY A 106 3.40 -6.47 5.42
N VAL A 107 2.61 -5.76 4.61
CA VAL A 107 2.82 -4.34 4.31
C VAL A 107 2.57 -3.44 5.53
N LEU A 108 1.65 -3.82 6.42
CA LEU A 108 1.44 -3.13 7.71
C LEU A 108 2.63 -3.24 8.67
N GLY A 109 3.51 -4.23 8.49
CA GLY A 109 4.62 -4.50 9.41
C GLY A 109 5.91 -3.71 9.14
N VAL A 110 5.92 -2.81 8.15
CA VAL A 110 7.00 -1.85 7.87
C VAL A 110 7.12 -0.80 8.97
#